data_AF-A0A2V6U9G8-F1
#
_entry.id   AF-A0A2V6U9G8-F1
#
_cell.length_a   1.000
_cell.length_b   1.000
_cell.length_c   1.000
_cell.angle_alpha   90.00
_cell.angle_beta   90.00
_cell.angle_gamma   90.00
#
_symmetry.space_group_name_H-M   'P 1'
#
loop_
_entity.id
_entity.type
_entity.pdbx_description
1 polymer ?
#
loop_
_entity_poly.entity_id
_entity_poly.type
_entity_poly.pdbx_seq_one_letter_code
_entity_poly.pdbx_strand_id
1 'polypeptide(L)'
;MALLAAPLAIRILVGAVAVLAVWSAVNWLYQVVRKPTELFFPVSGALAKAPPETWRQYGPLFRRHSTVVITPELLAALAQVEGAGNPVARTYWRWRLTWNPFEVYQPASSAVGMYQITDATFREARRFCVRDHVVVEDGVWHDVRSCWFNGLYTRVVPSHAVELTAALLDRGVAQTLERHRIATATLGQKQDLAAVIHLCGAGPGDAYARRGFRLTAGQRCGDHDVGRYLAHVNARKREFARLAAAE
;
A
#
# COMPACT_ATOMS: atom_id res chain seq x y z
N MET A 1 48.09 20.23 7.63
CA MET A 1 48.86 21.40 8.11
C MET A 1 48.82 22.61 7.15
N ALA A 2 48.62 22.45 5.83
CA ALA A 2 48.54 23.58 4.89
C ALA A 2 47.30 24.52 5.06
N LEU A 3 46.20 24.02 5.64
CA LEU A 3 44.97 24.79 5.86
C LEU A 3 45.05 25.84 6.98
N LEU A 4 46.00 25.70 7.92
CA LEU A 4 46.17 26.63 9.04
C LEU A 4 46.94 27.90 8.63
N ALA A 5 47.71 27.84 7.53
CA ALA A 5 48.49 28.95 6.98
C ALA A 5 47.75 29.76 5.89
N ALA A 6 46.51 29.37 5.54
CA ALA A 6 45.71 30.03 4.52
C ALA A 6 44.99 31.28 5.08
N PRO A 7 44.75 32.32 4.25
CA PRO A 7 43.95 33.49 4.61
C PRO A 7 42.62 33.11 5.25
N LEU A 8 42.19 33.88 6.26
CA LEU A 8 40.95 33.62 7.02
C LEU A 8 39.74 33.37 6.11
N ALA A 9 39.63 34.11 5.02
CA ALA A 9 38.58 33.95 4.01
C ALA A 9 38.57 32.55 3.37
N ILE A 10 39.74 31.98 3.04
CA ILE A 10 39.85 30.63 2.48
C ILE A 10 39.47 29.58 3.53
N ARG A 11 39.85 29.78 4.79
CA ARG A 11 39.49 28.88 5.90
C ARG A 11 37.98 28.89 6.15
N ILE A 12 37.35 30.06 6.11
CA ILE A 12 35.89 30.20 6.23
C ILE A 12 35.19 29.53 5.03
N LEU A 13 35.66 29.76 3.80
CA LEU A 13 35.09 29.16 2.60
C LEU A 13 35.17 27.62 2.65
N VAL A 14 36.34 27.07 2.95
CA VAL A 14 36.53 25.61 3.05
C VAL A 14 35.68 25.02 4.18
N GLY A 15 35.60 25.70 5.33
CA GLY A 15 34.72 25.30 6.42
C GLY A 15 33.25 25.28 6.01
N ALA A 16 32.78 26.32 5.32
CA ALA A 16 31.41 26.41 4.82
C ALA A 16 31.09 25.30 3.79
N VAL A 17 32.00 25.04 2.85
CA VAL A 17 31.87 23.96 1.86
C VAL A 17 31.83 22.59 2.55
N ALA A 18 32.68 22.35 3.55
CA ALA A 18 32.68 21.10 4.31
C ALA A 18 31.37 20.90 5.09
N VAL A 19 30.87 21.95 5.75
CA VAL A 19 29.58 21.91 6.45
C VAL A 19 28.43 21.64 5.47
N LEU A 20 28.41 22.29 4.31
CA LEU A 20 27.39 22.05 3.28
C LEU A 20 27.46 20.63 2.72
N ALA A 21 28.66 20.10 2.49
CA ALA A 21 28.84 18.73 2.02
C ALA A 21 28.35 17.70 3.05
N VAL A 22 28.72 17.87 4.33
CA VAL A 22 28.25 16.99 5.42
C VAL A 22 26.73 17.09 5.59
N TRP A 23 26.18 18.31 5.61
CA TRP A 23 24.73 18.52 5.67
C TRP A 23 24.01 17.85 4.50
N SER A 24 24.54 17.98 3.28
CA SER A 24 23.98 17.36 2.08
C SER A 24 24.02 15.84 2.15
N ALA A 25 25.12 15.25 2.64
CA ALA A 25 25.26 13.80 2.79
C ALA A 25 24.32 13.25 3.87
N VAL A 26 24.21 13.92 5.02
CA VAL A 26 23.28 13.54 6.09
C VAL A 26 21.83 13.68 5.62
N ASN A 27 21.50 14.77 4.94
CA ASN A 27 20.18 14.98 4.36
C ASN A 27 19.86 13.92 3.29
N TRP A 28 20.81 13.60 2.42
CA TRP A 28 20.66 12.53 1.44
C TRP A 28 20.36 11.19 2.12
N LEU A 29 21.17 10.79 3.09
CA LEU A 29 20.96 9.55 3.83
C LEU A 29 19.59 9.52 4.52
N TYR A 30 19.21 10.63 5.14
CA TYR A 30 17.91 10.79 5.77
C TYR A 30 16.76 10.60 4.77
N GLN A 31 16.84 11.22 3.59
CA GLN A 31 15.82 11.09 2.55
C GLN A 31 15.78 9.69 1.93
N VAL A 32 16.93 9.04 1.72
CA VAL A 32 16.97 7.65 1.21
C VAL A 32 16.34 6.68 2.20
N VAL A 33 16.62 6.82 3.49
CA VAL A 33 16.02 5.96 4.53
C VAL A 33 14.53 6.22 4.65
N ARG A 34 14.10 7.49 4.59
CA ARG A 34 12.71 7.87 4.81
C ARG A 34 11.84 7.70 3.57
N LYS A 35 12.42 7.80 2.38
CA LYS A 35 11.73 7.80 1.08
C LYS A 35 12.50 6.98 0.01
N PRO A 36 12.85 5.71 0.28
CA PRO A 36 13.71 4.91 -0.61
C PRO A 36 13.13 4.77 -2.02
N THR A 37 11.82 4.84 -2.14
CA THR A 37 11.10 4.72 -3.40
C THR A 37 11.18 5.96 -4.30
N GLU A 38 11.76 7.09 -3.86
CA GLU A 38 11.93 8.29 -4.71
C GLU A 38 13.06 8.09 -5.73
N LEU A 39 14.04 7.23 -5.41
CA LEU A 39 15.15 6.88 -6.29
C LEU A 39 14.71 6.12 -7.55
N PHE A 40 13.57 5.42 -7.49
CA PHE A 40 13.05 4.61 -8.60
C PHE A 40 12.09 5.39 -9.52
N PHE A 41 11.92 6.70 -9.31
CA PHE A 41 11.05 7.55 -10.12
C PHE A 41 11.27 7.38 -11.64
N PRO A 42 12.51 7.37 -12.17
CA PRO A 42 12.76 7.29 -13.61
C PRO A 42 12.32 5.96 -14.26
N VAL A 43 12.20 4.89 -13.48
CA VAL A 43 11.93 3.51 -13.96
C VAL A 43 10.59 2.96 -13.52
N SER A 44 9.81 3.71 -12.73
CA SER A 44 8.56 3.23 -12.15
C SER A 44 7.53 2.79 -13.21
N GLY A 45 7.36 3.53 -14.32
CA GLY A 45 6.41 3.16 -15.37
C GLY A 45 6.73 1.85 -16.10
N ALA A 46 8.02 1.49 -16.22
CA ALA A 46 8.47 0.26 -16.86
C ALA A 46 8.12 -1.01 -16.07
N LEU A 47 7.73 -0.86 -14.80
CA LEU A 47 7.38 -1.97 -13.92
C LEU A 47 5.86 -2.25 -13.90
N ALA A 48 5.06 -1.44 -14.61
CA ALA A 48 3.65 -1.72 -14.85
C ALA A 48 3.50 -3.01 -15.67
N LYS A 49 2.46 -3.78 -15.37
CA LYS A 49 2.19 -5.09 -15.95
C LYS A 49 0.79 -5.14 -16.53
N ALA A 50 0.67 -5.82 -17.66
CA ALA A 50 -0.64 -6.22 -18.15
C ALA A 50 -1.26 -7.29 -17.23
N PRO A 51 -2.59 -7.43 -17.17
CA PRO A 51 -3.24 -8.40 -16.29
C PRO A 51 -2.70 -9.85 -16.41
N PRO A 52 -2.45 -10.41 -17.61
CA PRO A 52 -1.86 -11.75 -17.72
C PRO A 52 -0.45 -11.85 -17.12
N GLU A 53 0.34 -10.78 -17.18
CA GLU A 53 1.69 -10.73 -16.62
C GLU A 53 1.66 -10.61 -15.09
N THR A 54 0.75 -9.77 -14.57
CA THR A 54 0.46 -9.68 -13.13
C THR A 54 0.08 -11.05 -12.58
N TRP A 55 -0.81 -11.78 -13.27
CA TRP A 55 -1.24 -13.10 -12.85
C TRP A 55 -0.10 -14.13 -12.90
N ARG A 56 0.61 -14.21 -14.03
CA ARG A 56 1.75 -15.13 -14.20
C ARG A 56 2.82 -14.92 -13.13
N GLN A 57 3.11 -13.67 -12.76
CA GLN A 57 4.19 -13.36 -11.84
C GLN A 57 3.78 -13.47 -10.37
N TYR A 58 2.56 -13.04 -10.02
CA TYR A 58 2.14 -12.92 -8.62
C TYR A 58 1.00 -13.86 -8.23
N GLY A 59 0.42 -14.61 -9.16
CA GLY A 59 -0.62 -15.63 -8.94
C GLY A 59 -0.30 -16.57 -7.77
N PRO A 60 0.90 -17.15 -7.68
CA PRO A 60 1.29 -17.97 -6.53
C PRO A 60 1.26 -17.24 -5.19
N LEU A 61 1.59 -15.94 -5.17
CA LEU A 61 1.53 -15.10 -3.96
C LEU A 61 0.07 -14.79 -3.57
N PHE A 62 -0.77 -14.47 -4.56
CA PHE A 62 -2.20 -14.24 -4.35
C PHE A 62 -2.87 -15.49 -3.77
N ARG A 63 -2.55 -16.68 -4.29
CA ARG A 63 -3.01 -17.96 -3.74
C ARG A 63 -2.51 -18.17 -2.33
N ARG A 64 -1.20 -18.02 -2.09
CA ARG A 64 -0.60 -18.28 -0.77
C ARG A 64 -1.22 -17.44 0.34
N HIS A 65 -1.48 -16.17 0.08
CA HIS A 65 -1.91 -15.21 1.10
C HIS A 65 -3.40 -14.86 1.04
N SER A 66 -4.20 -15.53 0.21
CA SER A 66 -5.65 -15.32 0.18
C SER A 66 -6.32 -15.83 1.45
N THR A 67 -7.48 -15.26 1.76
CA THR A 67 -8.41 -15.80 2.76
C THR A 67 -9.70 -16.26 2.07
N VAL A 68 -10.66 -16.78 2.85
CA VAL A 68 -11.99 -17.14 2.35
C VAL A 68 -12.71 -15.92 1.73
N VAL A 69 -12.51 -14.72 2.29
CA VAL A 69 -13.13 -13.49 1.79
C VAL A 69 -12.23 -12.81 0.76
N ILE A 70 -10.94 -12.68 1.07
CA ILE A 70 -9.96 -11.98 0.24
C ILE A 70 -9.31 -12.98 -0.71
N THR A 71 -10.03 -13.29 -1.79
CA THR A 71 -9.64 -14.31 -2.77
C THR A 71 -8.45 -13.87 -3.64
N PRO A 72 -7.75 -14.81 -4.30
CA PRO A 72 -6.63 -14.47 -5.18
C PRO A 72 -7.01 -13.48 -6.29
N GLU A 73 -8.22 -13.60 -6.84
CA GLU A 73 -8.72 -12.73 -7.91
C GLU A 73 -9.03 -11.32 -7.39
N LEU A 74 -9.50 -11.19 -6.13
CA LEU A 74 -9.66 -9.88 -5.51
C LEU A 74 -8.30 -9.22 -5.28
N LEU A 75 -7.31 -9.97 -4.78
CA LEU A 75 -5.94 -9.48 -4.59
C LEU A 75 -5.30 -9.04 -5.91
N ALA A 76 -5.47 -9.82 -6.97
CA ALA A 76 -4.99 -9.46 -8.31
C ALA A 76 -5.72 -8.24 -8.87
N ALA A 77 -7.04 -8.16 -8.70
CA ALA A 77 -7.85 -7.03 -9.16
C ALA A 77 -7.44 -5.72 -8.48
N LEU A 78 -7.31 -5.72 -7.15
CA LEU A 78 -6.83 -4.55 -6.42
C LEU A 78 -5.42 -4.17 -6.87
N ALA A 79 -4.50 -5.13 -6.99
CA ALA A 79 -3.14 -4.87 -7.47
C ALA A 79 -3.10 -4.20 -8.86
N GLN A 80 -4.02 -4.63 -9.73
CA GLN A 80 -4.12 -4.10 -11.10
C GLN A 80 -4.77 -2.72 -11.13
N VAL A 81 -5.83 -2.50 -10.35
CA VAL A 81 -6.55 -1.21 -10.31
C VAL A 81 -5.70 -0.11 -9.67
N GLU A 82 -5.00 -0.44 -8.58
CA GLU A 82 -4.27 0.55 -7.78
C GLU A 82 -2.91 0.91 -8.35
N GLY A 83 -2.18 -0.08 -8.89
CA GLY A 83 -0.80 0.13 -9.33
C GLY A 83 -0.43 -0.62 -10.60
N ALA A 84 -1.38 -1.20 -11.34
CA ALA A 84 -1.10 -2.01 -12.53
C ALA A 84 -0.02 -3.09 -12.29
N GLY A 85 -0.04 -3.75 -11.12
CA GLY A 85 0.96 -4.76 -10.76
C GLY A 85 2.40 -4.23 -10.56
N ASN A 86 2.57 -2.92 -10.42
CA ASN A 86 3.87 -2.29 -10.20
C ASN A 86 4.18 -2.21 -8.68
N PRO A 87 5.18 -2.95 -8.19
CA PRO A 87 5.52 -2.99 -6.76
C PRO A 87 6.04 -1.67 -6.19
N VAL A 88 6.46 -0.72 -7.03
CA VAL A 88 6.96 0.59 -6.62
C VAL A 88 6.11 1.74 -7.16
N ALA A 89 4.86 1.46 -7.56
CA ALA A 89 3.92 2.48 -8.01
C ALA A 89 3.79 3.63 -7.01
N ARG A 90 3.61 4.84 -7.51
CA ARG A 90 3.41 6.06 -6.72
C ARG A 90 2.15 6.76 -7.17
N THR A 91 1.54 7.48 -6.25
CA THR A 91 0.52 8.47 -6.61
C THR A 91 1.14 9.66 -7.36
N TYR A 92 0.27 10.49 -7.95
CA TYR A 92 0.69 11.70 -8.64
C TYR A 92 1.40 12.69 -7.69
N TRP A 93 2.26 13.52 -8.25
CA TRP A 93 2.99 14.54 -7.50
C TRP A 93 2.18 15.83 -7.45
N ARG A 94 2.26 16.54 -6.34
CA ARG A 94 1.60 17.85 -6.19
C ARG A 94 2.51 18.85 -5.49
N TRP A 95 2.33 20.11 -5.87
CA TRP A 95 2.87 21.24 -5.15
C TRP A 95 2.13 21.42 -3.81
N ARG A 96 2.87 21.67 -2.74
CA ARG A 96 2.32 21.97 -1.40
C ARG A 96 2.92 23.26 -0.89
N LEU A 97 2.08 24.13 -0.33
CA LEU A 97 2.53 25.32 0.36
C LEU A 97 2.99 24.91 1.77
N THR A 98 4.30 24.82 1.96
CA THR A 98 4.94 24.39 3.22
C THR A 98 6.29 25.07 3.40
N TRP A 99 6.67 25.29 4.66
CA TRP A 99 7.98 25.86 5.03
C TRP A 99 9.11 24.81 5.02
N ASN A 100 8.79 23.52 4.89
CA ASN A 100 9.79 22.47 4.73
C ASN A 100 10.20 22.36 3.24
N PRO A 101 11.43 22.73 2.86
CA PRO A 101 11.87 22.75 1.45
C PRO A 101 11.78 21.37 0.77
N PHE A 102 11.86 20.28 1.54
CA PHE A 102 11.78 18.91 1.00
C PHE A 102 10.35 18.40 0.76
N GLU A 103 9.35 19.23 1.06
CA GLU A 103 7.94 18.88 0.96
C GLU A 103 7.15 19.76 -0.01
N VAL A 104 7.83 20.74 -0.63
CA VAL A 104 7.26 21.70 -1.58
C VAL A 104 6.72 20.98 -2.82
N TYR A 105 7.44 19.97 -3.30
CA TYR A 105 7.02 19.10 -4.38
C TYR A 105 7.23 17.64 -3.94
N GLN A 106 6.14 16.93 -3.68
CA GLN A 106 6.17 15.54 -3.20
C GLN A 106 4.92 14.78 -3.68
N PRO A 107 4.90 13.44 -3.58
CA PRO A 107 3.71 12.66 -3.85
C PRO A 107 2.50 13.18 -3.07
N ALA A 108 1.31 13.13 -3.68
CA ALA A 108 0.08 13.63 -3.07
C ALA A 108 -0.28 12.92 -1.75
N SER A 109 0.19 11.68 -1.59
CA SER A 109 0.02 10.76 -0.47
C SER A 109 1.28 9.91 -0.28
N SER A 110 1.45 9.30 0.90
CA SER A 110 2.48 8.29 1.16
C SER A 110 2.14 6.89 0.61
N ALA A 111 1.08 6.79 -0.20
CA ALA A 111 0.70 5.59 -0.93
C ALA A 111 1.84 5.10 -1.84
N VAL A 112 2.19 3.81 -1.70
CA VAL A 112 3.26 3.16 -2.47
C VAL A 112 2.88 1.74 -2.84
N GLY A 113 3.35 1.32 -4.02
CA GLY A 113 3.33 -0.05 -4.49
C GLY A 113 2.01 -0.45 -5.12
N MET A 114 1.91 -1.73 -5.47
CA MET A 114 0.80 -2.26 -6.28
C MET A 114 -0.57 -2.16 -5.60
N TYR A 115 -0.60 -1.92 -4.29
CA TYR A 115 -1.82 -1.68 -3.50
C TYR A 115 -1.91 -0.27 -2.93
N GLN A 116 -1.04 0.66 -3.37
CA GLN A 116 -1.04 2.06 -2.89
C GLN A 116 -1.10 2.20 -1.35
N ILE A 117 -0.36 1.34 -0.63
CA ILE A 117 -0.39 1.27 0.84
C ILE A 117 0.27 2.53 1.43
N THR A 118 -0.47 3.25 2.27
CA THR A 118 0.04 4.44 2.98
C THR A 118 0.89 4.06 4.19
N ASP A 119 1.65 5.01 4.75
CA ASP A 119 2.41 4.76 5.99
C ASP A 119 1.50 4.36 7.15
N ALA A 120 0.31 4.96 7.26
CA ALA A 120 -0.64 4.66 8.32
C ALA A 120 -1.21 3.25 8.17
N THR A 121 -1.69 2.91 6.96
CA THR A 121 -2.18 1.58 6.61
C THR A 121 -1.12 0.51 6.84
N PHE A 122 0.14 0.80 6.49
CA PHE A 122 1.25 -0.13 6.69
C PHE A 122 1.53 -0.41 8.17
N ARG A 123 1.49 0.60 9.05
CA ARG A 123 1.65 0.40 10.49
C ARG A 123 0.53 -0.44 11.11
N GLU A 124 -0.68 -0.33 10.56
CA GLU A 124 -1.82 -1.11 10.99
C GLU A 124 -1.75 -2.55 10.47
N ALA A 125 -1.57 -2.72 9.16
CA ALA A 125 -1.53 -4.03 8.50
C ALA A 125 -0.43 -4.94 9.04
N ARG A 126 0.72 -4.39 9.45
CA ARG A 126 1.84 -5.16 10.02
C ARG A 126 1.52 -5.87 11.32
N ARG A 127 0.40 -5.56 11.97
CA ARG A 127 -0.08 -6.31 13.13
C ARG A 127 -0.71 -7.63 12.74
N PHE A 128 -0.86 -7.93 11.45
CA PHE A 128 -1.53 -9.13 10.98
C PHE A 128 -0.69 -9.86 9.93
N CYS A 129 -0.95 -11.16 9.79
CA CYS A 129 -0.39 -12.03 8.75
C CYS A 129 -1.43 -13.09 8.38
N VAL A 130 -1.18 -13.83 7.29
CA VAL A 130 -2.06 -14.91 6.83
C VAL A 130 -1.34 -16.24 7.00
N ARG A 131 -1.93 -17.13 7.80
CA ARG A 131 -1.45 -18.51 7.98
C ARG A 131 -2.55 -19.47 7.58
N ASP A 132 -2.26 -20.37 6.64
CA ASP A 132 -3.22 -21.35 6.13
C ASP A 132 -4.58 -20.73 5.77
N HIS A 133 -4.53 -19.58 5.08
CA HIS A 133 -5.69 -18.78 4.66
C HIS A 133 -6.52 -18.15 5.79
N VAL A 134 -5.99 -18.09 7.01
CA VAL A 134 -6.60 -17.46 8.18
C VAL A 134 -5.75 -16.28 8.65
N VAL A 135 -6.41 -15.17 8.98
CA VAL A 135 -5.72 -14.01 9.54
C VAL A 135 -5.40 -14.24 11.01
N VAL A 136 -4.14 -13.99 11.35
CA VAL A 136 -3.65 -14.01 12.73
C VAL A 136 -3.11 -12.61 13.07
N GLU A 137 -3.25 -12.21 14.34
CA GLU A 137 -2.67 -10.99 14.87
C GLU A 137 -1.26 -11.25 15.42
N ASP A 138 -0.40 -10.23 15.43
CA ASP A 138 0.89 -10.31 16.09
C ASP A 138 0.69 -10.60 17.57
N GLY A 139 1.67 -11.29 18.14
CA GLY A 139 1.60 -11.77 19.50
C GLY A 139 2.98 -11.87 20.11
N VAL A 140 3.02 -12.40 21.32
CA VAL A 140 4.28 -12.66 22.02
C VAL A 140 5.17 -13.59 21.20
N TRP A 141 6.47 -13.30 21.18
CA TRP A 141 7.45 -14.00 20.33
C TRP A 141 7.49 -15.53 20.49
N HIS A 142 7.01 -16.07 21.62
CA HIS A 142 6.98 -17.50 21.92
C HIS A 142 5.68 -18.19 21.49
N ASP A 143 4.66 -17.43 21.08
CA ASP A 143 3.46 -18.01 20.49
C ASP A 143 3.73 -18.36 19.02
N VAL A 144 3.99 -19.63 18.76
CA VAL A 144 4.27 -20.19 17.43
C VAL A 144 3.12 -20.01 16.44
N ARG A 145 1.91 -19.70 16.92
CA ARG A 145 0.75 -19.43 16.08
C ARG A 145 0.66 -17.97 15.66
N SER A 146 1.29 -17.06 16.39
CA SER A 146 1.30 -15.63 16.09
C SER A 146 2.15 -15.29 14.85
N CYS A 147 2.00 -14.06 14.37
CA CYS A 147 2.80 -13.56 13.26
C CYS A 147 4.22 -13.24 13.69
N TRP A 148 5.20 -13.86 13.04
CA TRP A 148 6.61 -13.64 13.33
C TRP A 148 7.26 -12.84 12.20
N PHE A 149 8.24 -11.99 12.53
CA PHE A 149 9.03 -11.19 11.58
C PHE A 149 8.26 -10.13 10.77
N ASN A 150 7.02 -9.79 11.14
CA ASN A 150 6.31 -8.61 10.60
C ASN A 150 7.10 -7.30 10.76
N GLY A 151 8.06 -7.29 11.69
CA GLY A 151 9.18 -6.34 11.82
C GLY A 151 9.84 -5.91 10.50
N LEU A 152 10.00 -6.86 9.59
CA LEU A 152 10.80 -6.76 8.37
C LEU A 152 9.96 -6.53 7.10
N TYR A 153 8.64 -6.41 7.23
CA TYR A 153 7.76 -6.24 6.09
C TYR A 153 8.04 -4.92 5.39
N THR A 154 7.73 -4.85 4.10
CA THR A 154 7.89 -3.64 3.30
C THR A 154 6.70 -3.52 2.33
N ARG A 155 6.37 -2.31 1.90
CA ARG A 155 5.25 -2.06 0.95
C ARG A 155 5.59 -2.39 -0.50
N VAL A 156 6.89 -2.57 -0.80
CA VAL A 156 7.40 -2.71 -2.18
C VAL A 156 7.77 -4.13 -2.54
N VAL A 157 7.90 -5.02 -1.56
CA VAL A 157 8.10 -6.45 -1.83
C VAL A 157 6.73 -7.07 -2.08
N PRO A 158 6.47 -7.68 -3.26
CA PRO A 158 5.14 -8.18 -3.61
C PRO A 158 4.53 -9.13 -2.58
N SER A 159 5.29 -10.11 -2.05
CA SER A 159 4.76 -11.05 -1.05
C SER A 159 4.24 -10.35 0.19
N HIS A 160 5.04 -9.42 0.75
CA HIS A 160 4.65 -8.62 1.91
C HIS A 160 3.42 -7.76 1.61
N ALA A 161 3.40 -7.08 0.45
CA ALA A 161 2.30 -6.21 0.08
C ALA A 161 0.98 -6.97 -0.12
N VAL A 162 1.03 -8.18 -0.71
CA VAL A 162 -0.14 -9.06 -0.86
C VAL A 162 -0.67 -9.47 0.51
N GLU A 163 0.20 -9.95 1.39
CA GLU A 163 -0.21 -10.43 2.71
C GLU A 163 -0.76 -9.31 3.60
N LEU A 164 -0.11 -8.14 3.62
CA LEU A 164 -0.57 -6.97 4.37
C LEU A 164 -1.98 -6.55 3.93
N THR A 165 -2.21 -6.49 2.61
CA THR A 165 -3.51 -6.14 2.06
C THR A 165 -4.56 -7.20 2.40
N ALA A 166 -4.22 -8.49 2.24
CA ALA A 166 -5.14 -9.59 2.53
C ALA A 166 -5.57 -9.58 3.99
N ALA A 167 -4.60 -9.53 4.91
CA ALA A 167 -4.85 -9.61 6.34
C ALA A 167 -5.64 -8.41 6.86
N LEU A 168 -5.26 -7.19 6.46
CA LEU A 168 -5.94 -5.98 6.91
C LEU A 168 -7.39 -5.92 6.40
N LEU A 169 -7.64 -6.25 5.13
CA LEU A 169 -8.98 -6.19 4.55
C LEU A 169 -9.90 -7.27 5.12
N ASP A 170 -9.41 -8.49 5.30
CA ASP A 170 -10.18 -9.56 5.92
C ASP A 170 -10.59 -9.20 7.35
N ARG A 171 -9.64 -8.70 8.16
CA ARG A 171 -9.90 -8.22 9.52
C ARG A 171 -10.90 -7.07 9.54
N GLY A 172 -10.74 -6.10 8.64
CA GLY A 172 -11.66 -4.97 8.50
C GLY A 172 -13.09 -5.42 8.16
N VAL A 173 -13.24 -6.31 7.17
CA VAL A 173 -14.55 -6.88 6.82
C VAL A 173 -15.17 -7.62 8.00
N ALA A 174 -14.42 -8.51 8.65
CA ALA A 174 -14.90 -9.29 9.78
C ALA A 174 -15.40 -8.39 10.92
N GLN A 175 -14.60 -7.38 11.30
CA GLN A 175 -14.97 -6.42 12.35
C GLN A 175 -16.22 -5.60 11.99
N THR A 176 -16.35 -5.14 10.75
CA THR A 176 -17.53 -4.40 10.30
C THR A 176 -18.80 -5.27 10.34
N LEU A 177 -18.72 -6.52 9.88
CA LEU A 177 -19.85 -7.46 9.92
C LEU A 177 -20.27 -7.78 11.36
N GLU A 178 -19.31 -8.04 12.25
CA GLU A 178 -19.53 -8.31 13.67
C GLU A 178 -20.18 -7.11 14.37
N ARG A 179 -19.62 -5.91 14.18
CA ARG A 179 -20.13 -4.66 14.76
C ARG A 179 -21.58 -4.38 14.40
N HIS A 180 -21.98 -4.71 13.17
CA HIS A 180 -23.35 -4.52 12.69
C HIS A 180 -24.25 -5.77 12.83
N ARG A 181 -23.74 -6.85 13.43
CA ARG A 181 -24.44 -8.13 13.61
C ARG A 181 -25.01 -8.68 12.29
N ILE A 182 -24.27 -8.50 11.19
CA ILE A 182 -24.67 -8.98 9.87
C ILE A 182 -24.31 -10.46 9.77
N ALA A 183 -25.29 -11.32 10.05
CA ALA A 183 -25.12 -12.77 9.99
C ALA A 183 -24.99 -13.30 8.55
N THR A 184 -25.68 -12.67 7.60
CA THR A 184 -25.73 -13.10 6.20
C THR A 184 -25.27 -11.99 5.27
N ALA A 185 -24.10 -12.18 4.66
CA ALA A 185 -23.59 -11.35 3.57
C ALA A 185 -23.00 -12.29 2.51
N THR A 186 -23.33 -12.04 1.25
CA THR A 186 -22.77 -12.83 0.14
C THR A 186 -21.26 -12.58 0.03
N LEU A 187 -20.52 -13.51 -0.58
CA LEU A 187 -19.10 -13.30 -0.84
C LEU A 187 -18.85 -12.01 -1.64
N GLY A 188 -19.70 -11.73 -2.64
CA GLY A 188 -19.65 -10.48 -3.40
C GLY A 188 -19.77 -9.24 -2.52
N GLN A 189 -20.73 -9.20 -1.59
CA GLN A 189 -20.90 -8.07 -0.66
C GLN A 189 -19.69 -7.91 0.28
N LYS A 190 -19.11 -9.00 0.77
CA LYS A 190 -17.91 -8.96 1.60
C LYS A 190 -16.71 -8.41 0.83
N GLN A 191 -16.56 -8.80 -0.43
CA GLN A 191 -15.47 -8.34 -1.30
C GLN A 191 -15.66 -6.89 -1.74
N ASP A 192 -16.88 -6.46 -2.00
CA ASP A 192 -17.19 -5.05 -2.27
C ASP A 192 -16.93 -4.20 -1.03
N LEU A 193 -17.28 -4.68 0.17
CA LEU A 193 -16.92 -4.03 1.43
C LEU A 193 -15.39 -3.94 1.59
N ALA A 194 -14.64 -5.01 1.31
CA ALA A 194 -13.17 -4.98 1.32
C ALA A 194 -12.62 -3.90 0.38
N ALA A 195 -13.15 -3.80 -0.84
CA ALA A 195 -12.75 -2.78 -1.82
C ALA A 195 -13.12 -1.36 -1.36
N VAL A 196 -14.28 -1.16 -0.71
CA VAL A 196 -14.63 0.14 -0.10
C VAL A 196 -13.69 0.48 1.06
N ILE A 197 -13.36 -0.48 1.93
CA ILE A 197 -12.40 -0.27 3.03
C ILE A 197 -11.02 0.08 2.46
N HIS A 198 -10.59 -0.59 1.40
CA HIS A 198 -9.32 -0.31 0.73
C HIS A 198 -9.26 1.13 0.19
N LEU A 199 -10.29 1.54 -0.56
CA LEU A 199 -10.34 2.86 -1.19
C LEU A 199 -10.56 4.00 -0.17
N CYS A 200 -11.44 3.79 0.80
CA CYS A 200 -12.03 4.85 1.61
C CYS A 200 -11.66 4.76 3.10
N GLY A 201 -11.10 3.65 3.54
CA GLY A 201 -10.87 3.34 4.96
C GLY A 201 -12.08 2.70 5.65
N ALA A 202 -11.86 2.28 6.90
CA ALA A 202 -12.83 1.52 7.70
C ALA A 202 -14.15 2.29 7.97
N GLY A 203 -14.09 3.59 8.24
CA GLY A 203 -15.29 4.40 8.56
C GLY A 203 -16.33 4.44 7.42
N PRO A 204 -15.94 4.80 6.19
CA PRO A 204 -16.84 4.70 5.04
C PRO A 204 -17.29 3.26 4.72
N GLY A 205 -16.43 2.25 4.96
CA GLY A 205 -16.79 0.83 4.86
C GLY A 205 -17.91 0.44 5.82
N ASP A 206 -17.80 0.85 7.08
CA ASP A 206 -18.83 0.70 8.11
C ASP A 206 -20.15 1.35 7.68
N ALA A 207 -20.09 2.60 7.20
CA ALA A 207 -21.27 3.30 6.75
C ALA A 207 -21.94 2.60 5.56
N TYR A 208 -21.15 2.01 4.65
CA TYR A 208 -21.63 1.22 3.51
C TYR A 208 -22.31 -0.08 3.96
N ALA A 209 -21.70 -0.83 4.89
CA ALA A 209 -22.27 -2.06 5.45
C ALA A 209 -23.57 -1.78 6.22
N ARG A 210 -23.60 -0.72 7.05
CA ARG A 210 -24.80 -0.28 7.79
C ARG A 210 -25.99 0.05 6.88
N ARG A 211 -25.74 0.49 5.65
CA ARG A 211 -26.78 0.73 4.63
C ARG A 211 -27.20 -0.53 3.86
N GLY A 212 -26.83 -1.71 4.33
CA GLY A 212 -27.11 -2.98 3.65
C GLY A 212 -26.33 -3.10 2.33
N PHE A 213 -25.06 -2.67 2.32
CA PHE A 213 -24.18 -2.72 1.15
C PHE A 213 -24.69 -1.87 -0.04
N ARG A 214 -25.31 -0.72 0.26
CA ARG A 214 -25.80 0.24 -0.73
C ARG A 214 -24.96 1.51 -0.74
N LEU A 215 -24.49 1.89 -1.93
CA LEU A 215 -23.82 3.17 -2.16
C LEU A 215 -24.84 4.31 -2.16
N THR A 216 -24.42 5.49 -1.74
CA THR A 216 -25.17 6.73 -1.99
C THR A 216 -24.87 7.21 -3.41
N ALA A 217 -25.82 7.90 -4.05
CA ALA A 217 -25.59 8.48 -5.36
C ALA A 217 -24.40 9.45 -5.32
N GLY A 218 -23.43 9.27 -6.23
CA GLY A 218 -22.22 10.08 -6.29
C GLY A 218 -21.32 9.96 -5.06
N GLN A 219 -21.33 8.84 -4.34
CA GLN A 219 -20.43 8.62 -3.21
C GLN A 219 -18.96 8.73 -3.67
N ARG A 220 -18.19 9.61 -3.02
CA ARG A 220 -16.77 9.83 -3.34
C ARG A 220 -15.85 9.51 -2.16
N CYS A 221 -14.63 9.10 -2.47
CA CYS A 221 -13.52 8.96 -1.53
C CYS A 221 -12.31 9.67 -2.13
N GLY A 222 -12.03 10.88 -1.65
CA GLY A 222 -11.14 11.81 -2.33
C GLY A 222 -11.64 12.07 -3.75
N ASP A 223 -10.76 11.89 -4.74
CA ASP A 223 -11.08 12.11 -6.15
C ASP A 223 -11.83 10.93 -6.79
N HIS A 224 -11.94 9.79 -6.11
CA HIS A 224 -12.53 8.57 -6.67
C HIS A 224 -14.06 8.54 -6.48
N ASP A 225 -14.76 8.16 -7.54
CA ASP A 225 -16.16 7.73 -7.47
C ASP A 225 -16.21 6.25 -7.05
N VAL A 226 -16.89 5.95 -5.94
CA VAL A 226 -16.87 4.61 -5.34
C VAL A 226 -17.58 3.59 -6.23
N GLY A 227 -18.67 3.98 -6.90
CA GLY A 227 -19.41 3.09 -7.79
C GLY A 227 -18.58 2.67 -9.00
N ARG A 228 -17.92 3.64 -9.66
CA ARG A 228 -17.00 3.39 -10.76
C ARG A 228 -15.82 2.51 -10.33
N TYR A 229 -15.28 2.78 -9.15
CA TYR A 229 -14.19 1.99 -8.59
C TYR A 229 -14.59 0.52 -8.38
N LEU A 230 -15.71 0.26 -7.70
CA LEU A 230 -16.22 -1.10 -7.48
C LEU A 230 -16.51 -1.82 -8.80
N ALA A 231 -17.09 -1.12 -9.79
CA ALA A 231 -17.32 -1.69 -11.11
C ALA A 231 -16.01 -2.11 -11.80
N HIS A 232 -14.95 -1.28 -11.68
CA HIS A 232 -13.63 -1.59 -12.22
C HIS A 232 -13.01 -2.80 -11.52
N VAL A 233 -12.98 -2.83 -10.17
CA VAL A 233 -12.46 -3.96 -9.39
C VAL A 233 -13.19 -5.25 -9.74
N ASN A 234 -14.53 -5.23 -9.81
CA ASN A 234 -15.32 -6.40 -10.16
C ASN A 234 -15.12 -6.88 -11.61
N ALA A 235 -14.86 -5.96 -12.55
CA ALA A 235 -14.48 -6.34 -13.91
C ALA A 235 -13.12 -7.05 -13.93
N ARG A 236 -12.12 -6.54 -13.19
CA ARG A 236 -10.79 -7.18 -13.09
C ARG A 236 -10.83 -8.51 -12.39
N LYS A 237 -11.65 -8.68 -11.34
CA LYS A 237 -11.86 -9.99 -10.70
C LYS A 237 -12.31 -11.05 -11.70
N ARG A 238 -13.27 -10.71 -12.57
CA ARG A 238 -13.74 -11.65 -13.62
C ARG A 238 -12.67 -11.96 -14.65
N GLU A 239 -11.83 -10.98 -15.00
CA GLU A 239 -10.69 -11.21 -15.89
C GLU A 239 -9.66 -12.16 -15.27
N PHE A 240 -9.26 -11.92 -14.02
CA PHE A 240 -8.32 -12.79 -13.32
C PHE A 240 -8.89 -14.18 -13.05
N ALA A 241 -10.19 -14.32 -12.79
CA ALA A 241 -10.84 -15.63 -12.70
C ALA A 241 -10.71 -16.43 -14.00
N ARG A 242 -10.81 -15.78 -15.17
CA ARG A 242 -10.60 -16.44 -16.47
C ARG A 242 -9.15 -16.84 -16.68
N LEU A 243 -8.20 -15.99 -16.27
CA LEU A 243 -6.78 -16.31 -16.33
C LEU A 243 -6.43 -17.49 -15.42
N ALA A 244 -6.97 -17.51 -14.20
CA ALA A 244 -6.80 -18.60 -13.25
C ALA A 244 -7.34 -19.94 -13.77
N ALA A 245 -8.47 -19.91 -14.48
CA ALA A 245 -9.09 -21.10 -15.06
C ALA A 245 -8.40 -21.60 -16.34
N ALA A 246 -7.50 -20.80 -16.92
CA ALA A 246 -6.74 -21.15 -18.11
C ALA A 246 -5.33 -21.70 -17.79
N GLU A 247 -4.97 -21.80 -16.51
CA GLU A 247 -3.76 -22.47 -16.00
C GLU A 247 -4.00 -23.96 -15.77
#